data_AF-A0A430LW48-F1
#
_entry.id   AF-A0A430LW48-F1
#
_cell.length_a   1.000
_cell.length_b   1.000
_cell.length_c   1.000
_cell.angle_alpha   90.00
_cell.angle_beta   90.00
_cell.angle_gamma   90.00
#
_symmetry.space_group_name_H-M   'P 1'
#
loop_
_entity.id
_entity.type
_entity.pdbx_description
1 polymer ?
#
loop_
_entity_poly.entity_id
_entity_poly.type
_entity_poly.pdbx_seq_one_letter_code
_entity_poly.pdbx_strand_id
1 'polypeptide(L)'
;MVHRIAFWSTFGLAVRFWQVGIEMRPFFNKSSLWAYPVYALGGASFGYWLQGVDDRQTETLSERKALLLEKRARKAQRDAEAEA
;
A
#
# COMPACT_ATOMS: atom_id res chain seq x y z
N MET A 1 6.98 0.88 4.78
CA MET A 1 6.03 1.69 5.58
C MET A 1 6.28 3.19 5.45
N VAL A 2 7.40 3.74 5.94
CA VAL A 2 7.67 5.20 5.91
C VAL A 2 7.62 5.79 4.50
N HIS A 3 8.24 5.14 3.52
CA HIS A 3 8.19 5.60 2.12
C HIS A 3 6.77 5.66 1.56
N ARG A 4 5.90 4.72 1.93
CA ARG A 4 4.51 4.64 1.43
C ARG A 4 3.69 5.77 2.04
N ILE A 5 3.80 5.99 3.35
CA ILE A 5 3.14 7.11 4.03
C ILE A 5 3.63 8.45 3.48
N ALA A 6 4.94 8.62 3.29
CA ALA A 6 5.52 9.84 2.74
C ALA A 6 5.04 10.11 1.30
N PHE A 7 5.01 9.07 0.46
CA PHE A 7 4.47 9.16 -0.90
C PHE A 7 3.01 9.61 -0.89
N TRP A 8 2.15 8.92 -0.15
CA TRP A 8 0.72 9.25 -0.14
C TRP A 8 0.42 10.60 0.53
N SER A 9 1.23 11.02 1.51
CA SER A 9 1.13 12.37 2.10
C SER A 9 1.46 13.45 1.07
N THR A 10 2.56 13.28 0.34
CA THR A 10 2.97 14.19 -0.74
C THR A 10 1.95 14.19 -1.88
N PHE A 11 1.40 13.02 -2.19
CA PHE A 11 0.32 12.89 -3.16
C PHE A 11 -0.93 13.66 -2.72
N GLY A 12 -1.32 13.60 -1.44
CA GLY A 12 -2.39 14.43 -0.89
C GLY A 12 -2.16 15.92 -1.10
N LEU A 13 -0.94 16.41 -0.84
CA LEU A 13 -0.55 17.80 -1.14
C LEU A 13 -0.67 18.13 -2.63
N ALA A 14 -0.22 17.22 -3.50
CA ALA A 14 -0.34 17.38 -4.95
C ALA A 14 -1.80 17.43 -5.40
N VAL A 15 -2.68 16.61 -4.81
CA VAL A 15 -4.13 16.65 -5.07
C VAL A 15 -4.73 17.99 -4.64
N ARG A 16 -4.36 18.52 -3.47
CA ARG A 16 -4.80 19.85 -3.05
C ARG A 16 -4.33 20.94 -4.02
N PHE A 17 -3.07 20.87 -4.44
CA PHE A 17 -2.51 21.80 -5.42
C PHE A 17 -3.26 21.73 -6.74
N TRP A 18 -3.54 20.52 -7.23
CA TRP A 18 -4.30 20.28 -8.46
C TRP A 18 -5.73 20.82 -8.36
N GLN A 19 -6.42 20.58 -7.24
CA GLN A 19 -7.75 21.11 -6.98
C GLN A 19 -7.77 22.64 -7.08
N VAL A 20 -6.84 23.33 -6.41
CA VAL A 20 -6.75 24.80 -6.46
C VAL A 20 -6.46 25.30 -7.87
N GLY A 21 -5.61 24.59 -8.61
CA GLY A 21 -5.32 24.87 -10.00
C GLY A 21 -6.57 24.83 -10.88
N ILE A 22 -7.43 23.81 -10.70
CA ILE A 22 -8.72 23.71 -11.40
C ILE A 22 -9.67 24.84 -10.97
N GLU A 23 -9.73 25.14 -9.67
CA GLU A 23 -10.58 26.22 -9.15
C GLU A 23 -10.09 27.64 -9.56
N MET A 24 -8.93 27.75 -10.21
CA MET A 24 -8.29 29.02 -10.58
C MET A 24 -8.12 29.96 -9.39
N ARG A 25 -7.97 29.41 -8.18
CA ARG A 25 -7.73 30.17 -6.94
C ARG A 25 -6.24 30.30 -6.67
N PRO A 26 -5.78 31.30 -5.90
CA PRO A 26 -4.40 31.37 -5.48
C PRO A 26 -3.99 30.15 -4.65
N PHE A 27 -2.86 29.52 -4.98
CA PHE A 27 -2.34 28.33 -4.28
C PHE A 27 -2.11 28.58 -2.78
N PHE A 28 -1.70 29.78 -2.40
CA PHE A 28 -1.36 30.14 -1.02
C PHE A 28 -2.25 31.28 -0.52
N ASN A 29 -3.45 30.93 -0.03
CA ASN A 29 -4.34 31.85 0.65
C ASN A 29 -4.36 31.53 2.16
N LYS A 30 -4.09 32.51 3.03
CA LYS A 30 -4.02 32.34 4.50
C LYS A 30 -5.24 31.62 5.09
N SER A 31 -6.45 31.87 4.59
CA SER A 31 -7.67 31.22 5.08
C SER A 31 -7.81 29.75 4.65
N SER A 32 -7.06 29.31 3.64
CA SER A 32 -7.13 27.96 3.07
C SER A 32 -5.85 27.14 3.22
N LEU A 33 -4.78 27.70 3.81
CA LEU A 33 -3.50 27.00 4.00
C LEU A 33 -3.64 25.75 4.88
N TRP A 34 -4.59 25.75 5.83
CA TRP A 34 -4.89 24.59 6.68
C TRP A 34 -5.36 23.35 5.90
N ALA A 35 -5.89 23.54 4.68
CA ALA A 35 -6.33 22.41 3.86
C ALA A 35 -5.16 21.55 3.40
N TYR A 36 -3.96 22.10 3.20
CA TYR A 36 -2.78 21.34 2.79
C TYR A 36 -2.41 20.23 3.79
N PRO A 37 -2.21 20.50 5.10
CA PRO A 37 -1.95 19.43 6.06
C PRO A 37 -3.13 18.46 6.18
N VAL A 38 -4.39 18.87 5.98
CA VAL A 38 -5.53 17.95 5.97
C VAL A 38 -5.47 16.97 4.80
N TYR A 39 -5.16 17.45 3.59
CA TYR A 39 -4.98 16.59 2.44
C TYR A 39 -3.75 15.67 2.60
N ALA A 40 -2.66 16.18 3.18
CA ALA A 40 -1.49 15.38 3.49
C ALA A 40 -1.83 14.26 4.49
N LEU A 41 -2.57 14.56 5.57
CA LEU A 41 -3.02 13.57 6.55
C LEU A 41 -4.02 12.58 5.96
N GLY A 42 -4.92 13.03 5.08
CA GLY A 42 -5.82 12.17 4.33
C GLY A 42 -5.05 11.16 3.47
N GLY A 43 -4.07 11.67 2.71
CA GLY A 43 -3.13 10.83 1.96
C GLY A 43 -2.36 9.87 2.85
N ALA A 44 -1.77 10.34 3.96
CA ALA A 44 -1.04 9.51 4.92
C ALA A 44 -1.91 8.36 5.46
N SER A 45 -3.14 8.68 5.86
CA SER A 45 -4.12 7.72 6.38
C SER A 45 -4.50 6.68 5.34
N PHE A 46 -4.72 7.12 4.09
CA PHE A 46 -4.97 6.22 2.98
C PHE A 46 -3.76 5.30 2.70
N GLY A 47 -2.55 5.84 2.70
CA GLY A 47 -1.32 5.06 2.50
C GLY A 47 -1.08 4.03 3.60
N TYR A 48 -1.42 4.36 4.85
CA TYR A 48 -1.38 3.42 5.98
C TYR A 48 -2.40 2.29 5.81
N TRP A 49 -3.64 2.63 5.46
CA TRP A 49 -4.68 1.63 5.21
C TRP A 49 -4.28 0.69 4.06
N LEU A 50 -3.77 1.25 2.95
CA LEU A 50 -3.33 0.49 1.79
C LEU A 50 -2.19 -0.49 2.13
N GLN A 51 -1.25 -0.09 2.99
CA GLN A 51 -0.21 -0.99 3.51
C GLN A 51 -0.85 -2.20 4.19
N GLY A 52 -1.83 -1.98 5.07
CA GLY A 52 -2.52 -3.08 5.74
C GLY A 52 -3.31 -4.00 4.80
N VAL A 53 -3.75 -3.51 3.64
CA VAL A 53 -4.35 -4.38 2.61
C VAL A 53 -3.27 -5.23 1.94
N ASP A 54 -2.15 -4.62 1.55
CA ASP A 54 -1.01 -5.26 0.89
C ASP A 54 -0.40 -6.38 1.77
N ASP A 55 -0.26 -6.11 3.07
CA ASP A 55 0.28 -7.06 4.05
C ASP A 55 -0.59 -8.32 4.15
N ARG A 56 -1.91 -8.17 4.28
CA ARG A 56 -2.86 -9.30 4.36
C ARG A 56 -2.87 -10.15 3.09
N GLN A 57 -2.79 -9.49 1.93
CA GLN A 57 -2.73 -10.18 0.64
C GLN A 57 -1.43 -10.98 0.49
N THR A 58 -0.30 -10.36 0.83
CA THR A 58 1.01 -10.98 0.77
C THR A 58 1.11 -12.17 1.74
N GLU A 59 0.59 -12.01 2.97
CA GLU A 59 0.51 -13.08 3.97
C GLU A 59 -0.28 -14.27 3.42
N THR A 60 -1.50 -14.04 2.93
CA THR A 60 -2.35 -15.09 2.34
C THR A 60 -1.66 -15.82 1.18
N LEU A 61 -0.97 -15.08 0.31
CA LEU A 61 -0.23 -15.67 -0.81
C LEU A 61 0.97 -16.49 -0.33
N SER A 62 1.68 -16.01 0.70
CA SER A 62 2.83 -16.71 1.28
C SER A 62 2.42 -18.04 1.93
N GLU A 63 1.32 -18.06 2.67
CA GLU A 63 0.78 -19.27 3.32
C GLU A 63 0.39 -20.31 2.27
N ARG A 64 -0.35 -19.90 1.23
CA ARG A 64 -0.74 -20.80 0.13
C ARG A 64 0.47 -21.37 -0.59
N LYS A 65 1.50 -20.55 -0.83
CA LYS A 65 2.75 -21.01 -1.43
C LYS A 65 3.44 -22.05 -0.54
N ALA A 66 3.52 -21.82 0.76
CA ALA A 66 4.13 -22.76 1.70
C ALA A 66 3.40 -24.12 1.69
N LEU A 67 2.07 -24.11 1.76
CA LEU A 67 1.25 -25.33 1.70
C LEU A 67 1.46 -26.11 0.39
N LEU A 68 1.56 -25.42 -0.74
CA LEU A 68 1.81 -26.05 -2.03
C LEU A 68 3.22 -26.66 -2.11
N LEU A 69 4.22 -25.98 -1.58
CA LEU A 69 5.59 -26.48 -1.54
C LEU A 69 5.71 -27.71 -0.63
N GLU A 70 5.08 -27.70 0.53
CA GLU A 70 5.05 -28.85 1.44
C GLU A 70 4.36 -30.06 0.80
N LYS A 71 3.24 -29.87 0.10
CA LYS A 71 2.57 -30.93 -0.65
C LYS A 71 3.47 -31.52 -1.74
N ARG A 72 4.21 -30.68 -2.46
CA ARG A 72 5.18 -31.12 -3.49
C ARG A 72 6.35 -31.87 -2.88
N ALA A 73 6.89 -31.42 -1.76
CA ALA A 73 7.97 -32.09 -1.05
C ALA A 73 7.53 -33.48 -0.57
N ARG A 74 6.33 -33.60 0.02
CA ARG A 74 5.77 -34.90 0.42
C ARG A 74 5.56 -35.84 -0.76
N LYS A 75 5.10 -35.32 -1.91
CA LYS A 75 4.97 -36.14 -3.11
C LYS A 75 6.33 -36.64 -3.59
N ALA A 76 7.33 -35.76 -3.68
CA ALA A 76 8.68 -36.13 -4.10
C ALA A 76 9.33 -37.18 -3.18
N GLN A 77 9.10 -37.12 -1.87
CA GLN A 77 9.54 -38.15 -0.92
C GLN A 77 8.89 -39.50 -1.20
N ARG A 78 7.56 -39.54 -1.41
CA ARG A 78 6.83 -40.77 -1.72
C ARG A 78 7.25 -41.38 -3.05
N ASP A 79 7.47 -40.55 -4.07
CA ASP A 79 7.92 -40.99 -5.38
C ASP A 79 9.35 -41.58 -5.27
N ALA A 80 10.25 -40.94 -4.51
CA ALA A 80 11.60 -41.46 -4.26
C ALA A 80 11.62 -42.78 -3.46
N GLU A 81 10.74 -42.94 -2.47
CA GLU A 81 10.59 -44.19 -1.70
C GLU A 81 10.02 -45.33 -2.56
N ALA A 82 9.21 -45.03 -3.59
CA ALA A 82 8.64 -46.03 -4.49
C ALA A 82 9.62 -46.48 -5.59
N GLU A 83 10.63 -45.67 -5.90
CA GLU A 83 11.68 -45.95 -6.89
C GLU A 83 12.92 -46.65 -6.29
N ALA A 84 13.02 -46.74 -4.96
CA ALA A 84 14.12 -47.38 -4.20
C ALA A 84 13.81 -48.84 -3.82
#